data_AF-A0A9E4L1J1-F1
#
_entry.id   AF-A0A9E4L1J1-F1
#
_cell.length_a   1.000
_cell.length_b   1.000
_cell.length_c   1.000
_cell.angle_alpha   90.00
_cell.angle_beta   90.00
_cell.angle_gamma   90.00
#
_symmetry.space_group_name_H-M   'P 1'
#
loop_
_entity.id
_entity.type
_entity.pdbx_description
1 polymer ?
#
loop_
_entity_poly.entity_id
_entity_poly.type
_entity_poly.pdbx_seq_one_letter_code
_entity_poly.pdbx_strand_id
1 'polypeptide(L)'
;MAPILTSLRNTVVAGFVLALLLFIFYYAVMGYSADAFPAFFLRWLHVISGVMWIGLLWYFNFVQIPSMPEIPDDQKPAISKVIAPLALCWFRWGAMATIVTGLILAWMNGYIVETLTLGIVGGTSSQTLLGIGMWLGIIMWFNVWFVIWPNQQKALGLVEADADTKAASARTAMLFSRTNTMLSVPMLFAMVSGQNL
;
A
#
# COMPACT_ATOMS: atom_id res chain seq x y z
N MET A 1 -30.52 6.36 -0.49
CA MET A 1 -29.49 5.40 -0.03
C MET A 1 -29.17 4.32 -1.06
N ALA A 2 -30.14 3.50 -1.50
CA ALA A 2 -29.85 2.43 -2.48
C ALA A 2 -29.12 2.88 -3.76
N PRO A 3 -29.48 3.99 -4.44
CA PRO A 3 -28.76 4.44 -5.65
C PRO A 3 -27.30 4.90 -5.42
N ILE A 4 -26.98 5.30 -4.18
CA ILE A 4 -25.62 5.66 -3.79
C ILE A 4 -24.82 4.38 -3.60
N LEU A 5 -25.34 3.43 -2.80
CA LEU A 5 -24.62 2.24 -2.38
C LEU A 5 -24.45 1.17 -3.48
N THR A 6 -25.37 1.10 -4.45
CA THR A 6 -25.26 0.15 -5.58
C THR A 6 -24.17 0.53 -6.59
N SER A 7 -23.79 1.81 -6.68
CA SER A 7 -22.73 2.25 -7.59
C SER A 7 -21.46 2.54 -6.81
N LEU A 8 -20.39 1.78 -7.06
CA LEU A 8 -19.09 2.02 -6.43
C LEU A 8 -18.64 3.49 -6.57
N ARG A 9 -18.81 4.08 -7.76
CA ARG A 9 -18.47 5.48 -8.01
C ARG A 9 -19.23 6.42 -7.07
N ASN A 10 -20.54 6.25 -6.96
CA ASN A 10 -21.37 7.13 -6.14
C ASN A 10 -21.05 6.92 -4.65
N THR A 11 -20.80 5.69 -4.21
CA THR A 11 -20.35 5.39 -2.83
C THR A 11 -19.04 6.10 -2.51
N VAL A 12 -18.04 6.00 -3.40
CA VAL A 12 -16.74 6.66 -3.22
C VAL A 12 -16.91 8.18 -3.16
N VAL A 13 -17.67 8.76 -4.10
CA VAL A 13 -17.96 10.20 -4.13
C VAL A 13 -18.66 10.65 -2.85
N ALA A 14 -19.67 9.91 -2.39
CA ALA A 14 -20.35 10.19 -1.13
C ALA A 14 -19.38 10.17 0.06
N GLY A 15 -18.44 9.22 0.09
CA GLY A 15 -17.37 9.18 1.11
C GLY A 15 -16.53 10.46 1.13
N PHE A 16 -16.10 10.96 -0.02
CA PHE A 16 -15.36 12.22 -0.12
C PHE A 16 -16.19 13.45 0.27
N VAL A 17 -17.49 13.47 -0.09
CA VAL A 17 -18.41 14.53 0.34
C VAL A 17 -18.54 14.53 1.87
N LEU A 18 -18.70 13.36 2.50
CA LEU A 18 -18.75 13.25 3.96
C LEU A 18 -17.44 13.72 4.61
N ALA A 19 -16.28 13.37 4.05
CA ALA A 19 -14.98 13.85 4.53
C ALA A 19 -14.85 15.40 4.41
N LEU A 20 -15.35 15.98 3.32
CA LEU A 20 -15.37 17.43 3.15
C LEU A 20 -16.29 18.12 4.16
N LEU A 21 -17.47 17.57 4.42
CA LEU A 21 -18.38 18.09 5.44
C LEU A 21 -17.76 18.03 6.83
N LEU A 22 -17.06 16.94 7.16
CA LEU A 22 -16.30 16.82 8.41
C LEU A 22 -15.21 17.89 8.51
N PHE A 23 -14.48 18.14 7.41
CA PHE A 23 -13.46 19.18 7.37
C PHE A 23 -14.06 20.58 7.60
N ILE A 24 -15.19 20.90 6.97
CA ILE A 24 -15.90 22.18 7.16
C ILE A 24 -16.37 22.31 8.61
N PHE A 25 -16.92 21.25 9.20
CA PHE A 25 -17.33 21.24 10.61
C PHE A 25 -16.14 21.47 11.55
N TYR A 26 -15.04 20.74 11.35
CA TYR A 26 -13.81 20.91 12.11
C TYR A 26 -13.28 22.36 12.03
N TYR A 27 -13.24 22.92 10.81
CA TYR A 27 -12.86 24.30 10.56
C TYR A 27 -13.73 25.28 11.36
N ALA A 28 -15.05 25.10 11.33
CA ALA A 28 -15.99 26.01 11.96
C ALA A 28 -15.98 25.95 13.50
N VAL A 29 -15.64 24.79 14.08
CA VAL A 29 -15.75 24.54 15.53
C VAL A 29 -14.41 24.63 16.26
N MET A 30 -13.34 24.09 15.67
CA MET A 30 -12.04 23.95 16.34
C MET A 30 -10.99 24.96 15.86
N GLY A 31 -11.31 25.73 14.81
CA GLY A 31 -10.38 26.63 14.16
C GLY A 31 -9.42 25.90 13.21
N TYR A 32 -8.82 26.65 12.29
CA TYR A 32 -7.95 26.12 11.24
C TYR A 32 -6.53 26.64 11.37
N SER A 33 -5.58 25.71 11.45
CA SER A 33 -4.15 25.95 11.34
C SER A 33 -3.72 25.74 9.88
N ALA A 34 -3.56 26.82 9.12
CA ALA A 34 -3.20 26.78 7.70
C ALA A 34 -1.86 26.09 7.44
N ASP A 35 -0.97 26.16 8.41
CA ASP A 35 0.34 25.55 8.47
C ASP A 35 0.30 24.02 8.68
N ALA A 36 -0.61 23.52 9.53
CA ALA A 36 -0.66 22.08 9.84
C ALA A 36 -1.52 21.26 8.85
N PHE A 37 -2.46 21.89 8.15
CA PHE A 37 -3.40 21.19 7.27
C PHE A 37 -2.72 20.44 6.10
N PRO A 38 -1.71 21.01 5.40
CA PRO A 38 -1.01 20.28 4.33
C PRO A 38 -0.39 18.97 4.83
N ALA A 39 0.28 18.98 5.99
CA ALA A 39 0.88 17.79 6.58
C ALA A 39 -0.19 16.75 6.99
N PHE A 40 -1.31 17.21 7.57
CA PHE A 40 -2.46 16.35 7.86
C PHE A 40 -3.01 15.69 6.59
N PHE A 41 -3.24 16.47 5.53
CA PHE A 41 -3.81 15.96 4.29
C PHE A 41 -2.90 14.92 3.63
N LEU A 42 -1.59 15.18 3.59
CA LEU A 42 -0.61 14.20 3.09
C LEU A 42 -0.57 12.94 3.95
N ARG A 43 -0.67 13.06 5.28
CA ARG A 43 -0.77 11.90 6.18
C ARG A 43 -2.04 11.09 5.92
N TRP A 44 -3.17 11.75 5.71
CA TRP A 44 -4.43 11.09 5.38
C TRP A 44 -4.33 10.31 4.06
N LEU A 45 -3.75 10.92 3.02
CA LEU A 45 -3.48 10.23 1.75
C LEU A 45 -2.51 9.06 1.90
N HIS A 46 -1.47 9.22 2.72
CA HIS A 46 -0.51 8.16 3.04
C HIS A 46 -1.19 6.95 3.68
N VAL A 47 -2.03 7.18 4.69
CA VAL A 47 -2.77 6.12 5.38
C VAL A 47 -3.72 5.39 4.43
N ILE A 48 -4.53 6.12 3.64
CA ILE A 48 -5.44 5.49 2.67
C ILE A 48 -4.69 4.65 1.64
N SER A 49 -3.57 5.18 1.13
CA SER A 49 -2.71 4.46 0.17
C SER A 49 -2.10 3.21 0.80
N GLY A 50 -1.65 3.30 2.06
CA GLY A 50 -1.11 2.20 2.83
C GLY A 50 -2.14 1.09 3.07
N VAL A 51 -3.39 1.47 3.38
CA VAL A 51 -4.51 0.51 3.49
C VAL A 51 -4.75 -0.21 2.17
N MET A 52 -4.78 0.52 1.04
CA MET A 52 -4.94 -0.11 -0.28
C MET A 52 -3.79 -1.07 -0.58
N TRP A 53 -2.55 -0.66 -0.30
CA TRP A 53 -1.37 -1.46 -0.57
C TRP A 53 -1.28 -2.72 0.30
N ILE A 54 -1.24 -2.56 1.62
CA ILE A 54 -1.05 -3.68 2.56
C ILE A 54 -2.31 -4.54 2.63
N GLY A 55 -3.50 -3.94 2.49
CA GLY A 55 -4.75 -4.70 2.41
C GLY A 55 -4.77 -5.67 1.22
N LEU A 56 -4.34 -5.23 0.03
CA LEU A 56 -4.23 -6.11 -1.13
C LEU A 56 -3.09 -7.13 -1.00
N LEU A 57 -1.96 -6.75 -0.40
CA LEU A 57 -0.87 -7.69 -0.09
C LEU A 57 -1.38 -8.86 0.75
N TRP A 58 -2.13 -8.54 1.81
CA TRP A 58 -2.69 -9.54 2.71
C TRP A 58 -3.81 -10.33 2.03
N TYR A 59 -4.69 -9.68 1.27
CA TYR A 59 -5.66 -10.41 0.43
C TYR A 59 -4.99 -11.47 -0.46
N PHE A 60 -3.88 -11.13 -1.13
CA PHE A 60 -3.18 -12.11 -1.96
C PHE A 60 -2.63 -13.29 -1.17
N ASN A 61 -2.00 -13.04 -0.01
CA ASN A 61 -1.26 -14.07 0.72
C ASN A 61 -2.12 -14.89 1.69
N PHE A 62 -3.20 -14.30 2.23
CA PHE A 62 -4.08 -14.97 3.19
C PHE A 62 -5.35 -15.53 2.55
N VAL A 63 -5.79 -14.99 1.41
CA VAL A 63 -7.05 -15.38 0.77
C VAL A 63 -6.80 -15.96 -0.62
N GLN A 64 -6.35 -15.13 -1.58
CA GLN A 64 -6.34 -15.54 -2.98
C GLN A 64 -5.41 -16.74 -3.25
N ILE A 65 -4.12 -16.63 -2.91
CA ILE A 65 -3.13 -17.68 -3.22
C ILE A 65 -3.45 -19.01 -2.53
N PRO A 66 -3.79 -19.06 -1.22
CA PRO A 66 -4.17 -20.30 -0.56
C PRO A 66 -5.42 -20.96 -1.14
N SER A 67 -6.39 -20.19 -1.65
CA SER A 67 -7.63 -20.74 -2.23
C SER A 67 -7.48 -21.18 -3.68
N MET A 68 -6.46 -20.73 -4.43
CA MET A 68 -6.28 -21.11 -5.85
C MET A 68 -6.24 -22.63 -6.13
N PRO A 69 -5.61 -23.48 -5.31
CA PRO A 69 -5.60 -24.93 -5.51
C PRO A 69 -6.97 -25.60 -5.32
N GLU A 70 -7.87 -24.98 -4.55
CA GLU A 70 -9.21 -25.51 -4.28
C GLU A 70 -10.20 -25.27 -5.43
N ILE A 71 -9.81 -24.42 -6.40
CA ILE A 71 -10.66 -24.00 -7.51
C ILE A 71 -10.44 -24.94 -8.71
N PRO A 72 -11.50 -25.42 -9.38
CA PRO A 72 -11.39 -26.19 -10.62
C PRO A 72 -10.57 -25.46 -11.70
N ASP A 73 -9.74 -26.21 -12.45
CA ASP A 73 -8.79 -25.63 -13.41
C ASP A 73 -9.45 -24.80 -14.52
N ASP A 74 -10.68 -25.16 -14.92
CA ASP A 74 -11.50 -24.45 -15.90
C ASP A 74 -11.97 -23.07 -15.40
N GLN A 75 -12.05 -22.87 -14.07
CA GLN A 75 -12.50 -21.63 -13.44
C GLN A 75 -11.36 -20.69 -13.05
N LYS A 76 -10.14 -21.21 -12.87
CA LYS A 76 -8.94 -20.41 -12.53
C LYS A 76 -8.71 -19.19 -13.44
N PRO A 77 -8.97 -19.24 -14.77
CA PRO A 77 -8.84 -18.08 -15.65
C PRO A 77 -9.71 -16.89 -15.25
N ALA A 78 -10.87 -17.09 -14.61
CA ALA A 78 -11.70 -15.98 -14.15
C ALA A 78 -10.96 -15.12 -13.10
N ILE A 79 -10.19 -15.76 -12.21
CA ILE A 79 -9.38 -15.05 -11.22
C ILE A 79 -8.11 -14.51 -11.88
N SER A 80 -7.34 -15.37 -12.55
CA SER A 80 -6.01 -14.99 -13.04
C SER A 80 -6.04 -13.99 -14.20
N LYS A 81 -7.09 -13.97 -15.03
CA LYS A 81 -7.20 -13.05 -16.17
C LYS A 81 -8.08 -11.82 -15.94
N VAL A 82 -8.98 -11.84 -14.95
CA VAL A 82 -9.90 -10.72 -14.70
C VAL A 82 -9.62 -10.03 -13.37
N ILE A 83 -9.60 -10.79 -12.28
CA ILE A 83 -9.50 -10.22 -10.92
C ILE A 83 -8.04 -9.84 -10.58
N ALA A 84 -7.11 -10.78 -10.77
CA ALA A 84 -5.71 -10.61 -10.37
C ALA A 84 -5.02 -9.42 -11.06
N PRO A 85 -5.19 -9.16 -12.37
CA PRO A 85 -4.57 -8.00 -13.01
C PRO A 85 -5.07 -6.67 -12.45
N LEU A 86 -6.37 -6.55 -12.17
CA LEU A 86 -6.97 -5.35 -11.56
C LEU A 86 -6.47 -5.15 -10.12
N ALA A 87 -6.46 -6.21 -9.32
CA ALA A 87 -5.95 -6.16 -7.96
C ALA A 87 -4.45 -5.79 -7.94
N LEU A 88 -3.65 -6.34 -8.85
CA LEU A 88 -2.23 -6.00 -8.99
C LEU A 88 -2.00 -4.54 -9.42
N CYS A 89 -2.89 -3.97 -10.24
CA CYS A 89 -2.84 -2.56 -10.61
C CYS A 89 -2.98 -1.66 -9.38
N TRP A 90 -4.04 -1.87 -8.58
CA TRP A 90 -4.26 -1.13 -7.34
C TRP A 90 -3.16 -1.36 -6.31
N PHE A 91 -2.68 -2.59 -6.18
CA PHE A 91 -1.57 -2.94 -5.30
C PHE A 91 -0.29 -2.16 -5.63
N ARG A 92 0.09 -2.11 -6.92
CA ARG A 92 1.28 -1.38 -7.40
C ARG A 92 1.19 0.12 -7.15
N TRP A 93 0.07 0.71 -7.54
CA TRP A 93 -0.10 2.16 -7.45
C TRP A 93 -0.39 2.60 -6.02
N GLY A 94 -1.06 1.77 -5.22
CA GLY A 94 -1.16 1.96 -3.76
C GLY A 94 0.22 1.97 -3.11
N ALA A 95 1.11 1.05 -3.48
CA ALA A 95 2.49 1.04 -2.99
C ALA A 95 3.24 2.32 -3.36
N MET A 96 3.15 2.74 -4.63
CA MET A 96 3.80 3.97 -5.10
C MET A 96 3.27 5.20 -4.36
N ALA A 97 1.94 5.34 -4.26
CA ALA A 97 1.31 6.45 -3.57
C ALA A 97 1.70 6.50 -2.09
N THR A 98 1.78 5.34 -1.42
CA THR A 98 2.23 5.25 -0.02
C THR A 98 3.65 5.78 0.16
N ILE A 99 4.60 5.34 -0.68
CA ILE A 99 5.99 5.81 -0.59
C ILE A 99 6.10 7.31 -0.87
N VAL A 100 5.50 7.78 -1.97
CA VAL A 100 5.58 9.19 -2.37
C VAL A 100 4.99 10.10 -1.30
N THR A 101 3.77 9.80 -0.84
CA THR A 101 3.11 10.60 0.20
C THR A 101 3.85 10.53 1.54
N GLY A 102 4.43 9.38 1.89
CA GLY A 102 5.19 9.19 3.13
C GLY A 102 6.50 9.97 3.15
N LEU A 103 7.24 9.97 2.03
CA LEU A 103 8.48 10.75 1.90
C LEU A 103 8.19 12.25 1.90
N ILE A 104 7.17 12.70 1.18
CA ILE A 104 6.73 14.11 1.21
C ILE A 104 6.32 14.51 2.63
N LEU A 105 5.56 13.66 3.32
CA LEU A 105 5.17 13.90 4.71
C LEU A 105 6.39 14.04 5.63
N ALA A 106 7.37 13.13 5.51
CA ALA A 106 8.59 13.19 6.31
C ALA A 106 9.40 14.47 6.05
N TRP A 107 9.46 14.90 4.80
CA TRP A 107 10.12 16.15 4.41
C TRP A 107 9.38 17.36 4.97
N MET A 108 8.05 17.41 4.85
CA MET A 108 7.22 18.53 5.35
C MET A 108 7.28 18.69 6.87
N ASN A 109 7.44 17.59 7.60
CA ASN A 109 7.57 17.61 9.07
C ASN A 109 9.05 17.75 9.51
N GLY A 110 9.99 17.90 8.58
CA GLY A 110 11.38 18.22 8.88
C GLY A 110 12.21 17.08 9.48
N TYR A 111 11.76 15.81 9.39
CA TYR A 111 12.45 14.66 9.97
C TYR A 111 13.00 13.66 8.94
N ILE A 112 12.99 14.03 7.65
CA ILE A 112 13.38 13.10 6.58
C ILE A 112 14.83 12.64 6.67
N VAL A 113 15.75 13.52 7.08
CA VAL A 113 17.18 13.17 7.18
C VAL A 113 17.40 12.23 8.35
N GLU A 114 16.81 12.55 9.49
CA GLU A 114 16.88 11.80 10.74
C GLU A 114 16.32 10.39 10.51
N THR A 115 15.15 10.28 9.89
CA THR A 115 14.51 8.98 9.62
C THR A 115 15.26 8.15 8.57
N LEU A 116 15.67 8.73 7.44
CA LEU A 116 16.41 7.99 6.41
C LEU A 116 17.83 7.60 6.85
N THR A 117 18.43 8.35 7.78
CA THR A 117 19.71 8.00 8.42
C THR A 117 19.55 7.14 9.67
N LEU A 118 18.33 6.63 9.95
CA LEU A 118 18.03 5.78 11.11
C LEU A 118 18.39 6.42 12.47
N GLY A 119 18.31 7.74 12.54
CA GLY A 119 18.61 8.55 13.72
C GLY A 119 20.10 8.77 13.98
N ILE A 120 20.98 8.29 13.09
CA ILE A 120 22.43 8.51 13.20
C ILE A 120 22.76 10.01 13.12
N VAL A 121 22.04 10.75 12.28
CA VAL A 121 22.22 12.19 12.12
C VAL A 121 21.09 12.91 12.87
N GLY A 122 21.35 13.23 14.14
CA GLY A 122 20.50 14.12 14.94
C GLY A 122 19.11 13.58 15.33
N GLY A 123 18.87 12.28 15.16
CA GLY A 123 17.54 11.71 15.39
C GLY A 123 17.29 11.25 16.83
N THR A 124 16.01 11.15 17.15
CA THR A 124 15.47 10.55 18.37
C THR A 124 15.21 9.06 18.20
N SER A 125 14.97 8.34 19.30
CA SER A 125 14.52 6.94 19.27
C SER A 125 13.25 6.74 18.44
N SER A 126 12.30 7.69 18.53
CA SER A 126 11.08 7.72 17.72
C SER A 126 11.40 7.80 16.22
N GLN A 127 12.31 8.70 15.83
CA GLN A 127 12.74 8.85 14.42
C GLN A 127 13.54 7.65 13.92
N THR A 128 14.32 6.99 14.77
CA THR A 128 14.98 5.72 14.42
C THR A 128 13.94 4.64 14.13
N LEU A 129 12.93 4.46 14.99
CA LEU A 129 11.86 3.47 14.77
C LEU A 129 11.04 3.78 13.52
N LEU A 130 10.64 5.04 13.33
CA LEU A 130 9.94 5.47 12.13
C LEU A 130 10.79 5.24 10.88
N GLY A 131 12.09 5.52 10.94
CA GLY A 131 13.07 5.25 9.89
C GLY A 131 13.19 3.77 9.53
N ILE A 132 13.22 2.87 10.51
CA ILE A 132 13.19 1.42 10.28
C ILE A 132 11.93 1.03 9.50
N GLY A 133 10.76 1.53 9.93
CA GLY A 133 9.50 1.33 9.22
C GLY A 133 9.57 1.83 7.78
N MET A 134 10.07 3.05 7.56
CA MET A 134 10.22 3.64 6.23
C MET A 134 11.10 2.80 5.31
N TRP A 135 12.26 2.32 5.79
CA TRP A 135 13.16 1.48 5.00
C TRP A 135 12.55 0.13 4.65
N LEU A 136 11.89 -0.54 5.59
CA LEU A 136 11.16 -1.77 5.30
C LEU A 136 10.08 -1.54 4.24
N GLY A 137 9.34 -0.43 4.34
CA GLY A 137 8.40 0.01 3.31
C GLY A 137 9.07 0.22 1.95
N ILE A 138 10.19 0.93 1.87
CA ILE A 138 10.92 1.18 0.62
C ILE A 138 11.39 -0.14 -0.01
N ILE A 139 11.94 -1.07 0.77
CA ILE A 139 12.35 -2.39 0.30
C ILE A 139 11.14 -3.16 -0.25
N MET A 140 10.03 -3.14 0.47
CA MET A 140 8.80 -3.80 0.04
C MET A 140 8.27 -3.19 -1.25
N TRP A 141 8.25 -1.86 -1.38
CA TRP A 141 7.84 -1.15 -2.60
C TRP A 141 8.74 -1.52 -3.78
N PHE A 142 10.05 -1.60 -3.55
CA PHE A 142 11.00 -2.05 -4.57
C PHE A 142 10.65 -3.46 -5.04
N ASN A 143 10.40 -4.38 -4.12
CA ASN A 143 9.95 -5.74 -4.45
C ASN A 143 8.66 -5.71 -5.29
N VAL A 144 7.70 -4.83 -4.98
CA VAL A 144 6.45 -4.70 -5.76
C VAL A 144 6.73 -4.34 -7.22
N TRP A 145 7.48 -3.27 -7.44
CA TRP A 145 7.66 -2.69 -8.78
C TRP A 145 8.68 -3.41 -9.64
N PHE A 146 9.77 -3.87 -9.03
CA PHE A 146 10.92 -4.39 -9.78
C PHE A 146 11.03 -5.91 -9.76
N VAL A 147 10.35 -6.60 -8.84
CA VAL A 147 10.40 -8.07 -8.75
C VAL A 147 9.04 -8.71 -8.99
N ILE A 148 8.04 -8.37 -8.18
CA ILE A 148 6.71 -8.98 -8.23
C ILE A 148 6.04 -8.64 -9.57
N TRP A 149 5.97 -7.37 -9.95
CA TRP A 149 5.25 -6.96 -11.15
C TRP A 149 5.81 -7.57 -12.45
N PRO A 150 7.11 -7.48 -12.77
CA PRO A 150 7.64 -8.05 -14.01
C PRO A 150 7.45 -9.57 -14.09
N ASN A 151 7.52 -10.27 -12.96
CA ASN A 151 7.25 -11.71 -12.90
C ASN A 151 5.75 -12.02 -13.02
N GLN A 152 4.87 -11.21 -12.43
CA GLN A 152 3.43 -11.37 -12.59
C GLN A 152 2.98 -11.14 -14.04
N GLN A 153 3.60 -10.20 -14.76
CA GLN A 153 3.29 -10.02 -16.19
C GLN A 153 3.53 -11.29 -17.01
N LYS A 154 4.63 -12.00 -16.75
CA LYS A 154 4.93 -13.28 -17.40
C LYS A 154 3.98 -14.37 -16.94
N ALA A 155 3.82 -14.52 -15.61
CA ALA A 155 2.98 -15.56 -15.01
C ALA A 155 1.51 -15.49 -15.45
N LEU A 156 0.97 -14.28 -15.61
CA LEU A 156 -0.41 -14.04 -16.06
C LEU A 156 -0.56 -14.04 -17.58
N GLY A 157 0.55 -14.21 -18.33
CA GLY A 157 0.54 -14.19 -19.79
C GLY A 157 0.28 -12.81 -20.41
N LEU A 158 0.53 -11.72 -19.67
CA LEU A 158 0.53 -10.35 -20.20
C LEU A 158 1.75 -10.08 -21.09
N VAL A 159 2.82 -10.85 -20.88
CA VAL A 159 4.02 -10.89 -21.72
C VAL A 159 4.23 -12.35 -22.14
N GLU A 160 4.60 -12.55 -23.41
CA GLU A 160 4.90 -13.89 -23.93
C GLU A 160 6.11 -14.50 -23.21
N ALA A 161 5.93 -15.76 -22.80
CA ALA A 161 6.94 -16.59 -22.16
C ALA A 161 6.54 -18.07 -22.33
N ASP A 162 7.53 -18.95 -22.38
CA ASP A 162 7.35 -20.40 -22.36
C ASP A 162 6.77 -20.89 -21.01
N ALA A 163 6.34 -22.15 -20.96
CA ALA A 163 5.68 -22.72 -19.80
C ALA A 163 6.58 -22.77 -18.55
N ASP A 164 7.86 -23.09 -18.71
CA ASP A 164 8.81 -23.20 -17.61
C ASP A 164 9.12 -21.82 -17.03
N THR A 165 9.32 -20.82 -17.89
CA THR A 165 9.50 -19.42 -17.48
C THR A 165 8.26 -18.90 -16.74
N LYS A 166 7.05 -19.21 -17.21
CA LYS A 166 5.81 -18.81 -16.53
C LYS A 166 5.72 -19.38 -15.13
N ALA A 167 6.01 -20.67 -14.97
CA ALA A 167 5.99 -21.33 -13.66
C ALA A 167 7.05 -20.74 -12.71
N ALA A 168 8.28 -20.54 -13.21
CA ALA A 168 9.36 -19.94 -12.43
C ALA A 168 9.05 -18.50 -12.01
N SER A 169 8.48 -17.69 -12.90
CA SER A 169 8.06 -16.33 -12.59
C SER A 169 6.91 -16.30 -11.58
N ALA A 170 5.92 -17.18 -11.70
CA ALA A 170 4.84 -17.29 -10.72
C ALA A 170 5.39 -17.61 -9.31
N ARG A 171 6.35 -18.55 -9.23
CA ARG A 171 7.03 -18.90 -7.97
C ARG A 171 7.80 -17.71 -7.39
N THR A 172 8.60 -17.02 -8.21
CA THR A 172 9.37 -15.84 -7.77
C THR A 172 8.45 -14.73 -7.25
N ALA A 173 7.38 -14.42 -7.98
CA ALA A 173 6.40 -13.42 -7.55
C ALA A 173 5.74 -13.80 -6.21
N MET A 174 5.39 -15.08 -6.02
CA MET A 174 4.83 -15.58 -4.78
C MET A 174 5.80 -15.47 -3.60
N LEU A 175 7.08 -15.86 -3.79
CA LEU A 175 8.09 -15.76 -2.74
C LEU A 175 8.29 -14.32 -2.28
N PHE A 176 8.45 -13.37 -3.20
CA PHE A 176 8.61 -11.96 -2.84
C PHE A 176 7.34 -11.34 -2.26
N SER A 177 6.15 -11.80 -2.66
CA SER A 177 4.88 -11.42 -2.03
C SER A 177 4.82 -11.88 -0.57
N ARG A 178 5.28 -13.09 -0.27
CA ARG A 178 5.40 -13.61 1.11
C ARG A 178 6.48 -12.89 1.91
N THR A 179 7.62 -12.58 1.30
CA THR A 179 8.65 -11.72 1.91
C THR A 179 8.05 -10.38 2.31
N ASN A 180 7.33 -9.71 1.41
CA ASN A 180 6.65 -8.46 1.74
C ASN A 180 5.62 -8.63 2.86
N THR A 181 4.87 -9.73 2.88
CA THR A 181 3.92 -10.01 3.97
C THR A 181 4.63 -10.15 5.31
N MET A 182 5.73 -10.89 5.36
CA MET A 182 6.56 -11.04 6.55
C MET A 182 7.14 -9.69 7.01
N LEU A 183 7.67 -8.87 6.09
CA LEU A 183 8.23 -7.56 6.40
C LEU A 183 7.15 -6.53 6.78
N SER A 184 5.92 -6.69 6.31
CA SER A 184 4.83 -5.75 6.61
C SER A 184 4.51 -5.68 8.10
N VAL A 185 4.70 -6.78 8.84
CA VAL A 185 4.42 -6.85 10.27
C VAL A 185 5.38 -5.97 11.10
N PRO A 186 6.71 -6.18 11.08
CA PRO A 186 7.64 -5.30 11.78
C PRO A 186 7.64 -3.88 11.23
N MET A 187 7.37 -3.69 9.92
CA MET A 187 7.22 -2.37 9.33
C MET A 187 6.07 -1.58 9.99
N LEU A 188 4.86 -2.15 10.05
CA LEU A 188 3.71 -1.51 10.68
C LEU A 188 3.95 -1.29 12.18
N PHE A 189 4.53 -2.27 12.86
CA PHE A 189 4.89 -2.13 14.28
C PHE A 189 5.83 -0.94 14.50
N ALA A 190 6.88 -0.81 13.69
CA ALA A 190 7.85 0.27 13.81
C ALA A 190 7.23 1.64 13.49
N MET A 191 6.39 1.75 12.46
CA MET A 191 5.70 3.00 12.11
C MET A 191 4.71 3.44 13.20
N VAL A 192 3.91 2.52 13.74
CA VAL A 192 2.98 2.82 14.83
C VAL A 192 3.74 3.18 16.10
N SER A 193 4.82 2.47 16.42
CA SER A 193 5.65 2.76 17.59
C SER A 193 6.29 4.13 17.49
N GLY A 194 6.95 4.45 16.38
CA GLY A 194 7.61 5.74 16.18
C GLY A 194 6.66 6.93 16.23
N GLN A 195 5.38 6.74 15.90
CA GLN A 195 4.38 7.81 15.99
C GLN A 195 3.83 8.01 17.42
N ASN A 196 3.86 7.00 18.29
CA ASN A 196 3.14 7.01 19.57
C ASN A 196 4.03 6.86 20.82
N LEU A 197 5.32 6.56 20.66
CA LEU A 197 6.31 6.39 21.72
C LEU A 197 7.45 7.39 21.53
#